data_AF-E4YAK1-F1
#
_entry.id   AF-E4YAK1-F1
#
_cell.length_a   1.000
_cell.length_b   1.000
_cell.length_c   1.000
_cell.angle_alpha   90.00
_cell.angle_beta   90.00
_cell.angle_gamma   90.00
#
_symmetry.space_group_name_H-M   'P 1'
#
loop_
_entity.id
_entity.type
_entity.pdbx_description
1 polymer ?
#
loop_
_entity_poly.entity_id
_entity_poly.type
_entity_poly.pdbx_seq_one_letter_code
_entity_poly.pdbx_strand_id
1 'polypeptide(L)'
;MPLKIANVSMKDKVLSQLGNVMPDRDFSNIITESSLQKYLPKGQVYVMDDDDTVDEHGFKPLERAASDENLAEVKKLLRAGANTLIPHHGLFPYHFASNYEIFKLVTHPPIEWRAYMLTLARSNVAETNKIEMLAAARMNSIPLDFLFSDNNGVNCLEIAAQRAESRFSSRCVMYLMQDIEKSQKQKQSNVMSRMRELQANNNELNMMNEELTKRDTDLKKKWLRKFKDRENEIKEENRKHKIEVQKLKEQIEKKNSQEPYNEKVTELEDMVTKLEIEKQDMKKELEQAQECLKNTTKEVHGRHGFSNRARCRCSSLIGSRHCARPKDANQAELAANSKNKIFYFIKRG
;
A
#
# COMPACT_ATOMS: atom_id res chain seq x y z
N MET A 1 2.68 -63.07 -27.73
CA MET A 1 1.23 -62.90 -28.03
C MET A 1 0.83 -61.51 -27.59
N PRO A 2 0.38 -60.61 -28.47
CA PRO A 2 -0.05 -59.29 -28.04
C PRO A 2 -1.44 -59.39 -27.39
N LEU A 3 -1.57 -58.90 -26.16
CA LEU A 3 -2.85 -58.73 -25.47
C LEU A 3 -3.62 -57.60 -26.18
N LYS A 4 -4.70 -57.95 -26.88
CA LYS A 4 -5.70 -56.98 -27.35
C LYS A 4 -6.42 -56.42 -26.12
N ILE A 5 -6.07 -55.21 -25.70
CA ILE A 5 -6.88 -54.44 -24.75
C ILE A 5 -8.09 -53.95 -25.56
N ALA A 6 -9.27 -54.48 -25.26
CA ALA A 6 -10.51 -54.05 -25.88
C ALA A 6 -10.88 -52.65 -25.36
N ASN A 7 -10.86 -51.64 -26.23
CA ASN A 7 -11.34 -50.31 -25.92
C ASN A 7 -12.86 -50.36 -25.74
N VAL A 8 -13.30 -50.19 -24.48
CA VAL A 8 -14.71 -50.17 -24.08
C VAL A 8 -15.26 -48.77 -24.36
N SER A 9 -16.30 -48.67 -25.21
CA SER A 9 -16.92 -47.41 -25.62
C SER A 9 -17.40 -46.60 -24.40
N MET A 10 -17.43 -45.27 -24.48
CA MET A 10 -18.02 -44.44 -23.41
C MET A 10 -19.47 -44.84 -23.14
N LYS A 11 -20.19 -45.29 -24.18
CA LYS A 11 -21.51 -45.91 -24.04
C LYS A 11 -21.45 -47.11 -23.10
N ASP A 12 -20.48 -48.00 -23.29
CA ASP A 12 -20.33 -49.21 -22.48
C ASP A 12 -19.85 -48.91 -21.04
N LYS A 13 -19.04 -47.86 -20.84
CA LYS A 13 -18.66 -47.40 -19.48
C LYS A 13 -19.85 -46.80 -18.73
N VAL A 14 -20.66 -45.97 -19.39
CA VAL A 14 -21.86 -45.38 -18.80
C VAL A 14 -22.92 -46.47 -18.56
N LEU A 15 -23.08 -47.39 -19.50
CA LEU A 15 -23.98 -48.54 -19.35
C LEU A 15 -23.52 -49.50 -18.26
N SER A 16 -22.22 -49.73 -18.06
CA SER A 16 -21.73 -50.58 -16.97
C SER A 16 -21.92 -49.92 -15.60
N GLN A 17 -21.69 -48.61 -15.50
CA GLN A 17 -21.97 -47.87 -14.26
C GLN A 17 -23.46 -47.84 -13.94
N LEU A 18 -24.33 -47.61 -14.93
CA LEU A 18 -25.78 -47.63 -14.74
C LEU A 18 -26.33 -49.04 -14.48
N GLY A 19 -25.76 -50.06 -15.12
CA GLY A 19 -26.09 -51.46 -14.89
C GLY A 19 -25.77 -51.90 -13.46
N ASN A 20 -24.71 -51.36 -12.85
CA ASN A 20 -24.40 -51.60 -11.44
C ASN A 20 -25.39 -50.92 -10.47
N VAL A 21 -26.05 -49.85 -10.90
CA VAL A 21 -27.01 -49.09 -10.07
C VAL A 21 -28.45 -49.59 -10.25
N MET A 22 -28.81 -50.06 -11.45
CA MET A 22 -30.13 -50.59 -11.79
C MET A 22 -30.02 -51.81 -12.72
N PRO A 23 -29.76 -53.01 -12.17
CA PRO A 23 -29.44 -54.21 -12.96
C PRO A 23 -30.60 -54.76 -13.80
N ASP A 24 -31.86 -54.46 -13.42
CA ASP A 24 -33.05 -54.97 -14.11
C ASP A 24 -33.53 -54.08 -15.27
N ARG A 25 -32.82 -53.00 -15.60
CA ARG A 25 -33.18 -52.07 -16.68
C ARG A 25 -32.14 -52.06 -17.77
N ASP A 26 -32.56 -52.43 -18.98
CA ASP A 26 -31.74 -52.30 -20.17
C ASP A 26 -31.78 -50.85 -20.69
N PHE A 27 -30.71 -50.11 -20.43
CA PHE A 27 -30.54 -48.73 -20.88
C PHE A 27 -29.95 -48.63 -22.31
N SER A 28 -29.64 -49.76 -22.97
CA SER A 28 -28.98 -49.80 -24.28
C SER A 28 -29.76 -49.06 -25.37
N ASN A 29 -31.09 -49.04 -25.26
CA ASN A 29 -32.04 -48.38 -26.17
C ASN A 29 -32.34 -46.92 -25.81
N ILE A 30 -32.08 -46.51 -24.56
CA ILE A 30 -32.38 -45.16 -24.05
C ILE A 30 -31.18 -44.23 -24.26
N ILE A 31 -29.98 -44.75 -24.04
CA ILE A 31 -28.73 -43.99 -24.16
C ILE A 31 -28.15 -44.24 -25.54
N THR A 32 -28.63 -43.47 -26.52
CA THR A 32 -27.97 -43.38 -27.82
C THR A 32 -26.76 -42.47 -27.72
N GLU A 33 -25.74 -42.74 -28.54
CA GLU A 33 -24.52 -41.92 -28.61
C GLU A 33 -24.85 -40.45 -28.95
N SER A 34 -25.89 -40.26 -29.76
CA SER A 34 -26.49 -38.96 -30.10
C SER A 34 -27.07 -38.22 -28.90
N SER A 35 -27.60 -38.95 -27.91
CA SER A 35 -28.19 -38.37 -26.70
C SER A 35 -27.11 -37.88 -25.73
N LEU A 36 -25.98 -38.60 -25.62
CA LEU A 36 -24.83 -38.19 -24.81
C LEU A 36 -24.18 -36.91 -25.36
N GLN A 37 -24.13 -36.76 -26.69
CA GLN A 37 -23.63 -35.55 -27.34
C GLN A 37 -24.42 -34.28 -26.98
N LYS A 38 -25.70 -34.40 -26.59
CA LYS A 38 -26.55 -33.26 -26.24
C LYS A 38 -26.25 -32.68 -24.85
N TYR A 39 -25.62 -33.45 -23.97
CA TYR A 39 -25.22 -33.03 -22.63
C TYR A 39 -23.79 -32.51 -22.55
N LEU A 40 -23.03 -32.60 -23.65
CA LEU A 40 -21.70 -32.00 -23.73
C LEU A 40 -21.81 -30.48 -23.98
N PRO A 41 -20.95 -29.66 -23.33
CA PRO A 41 -20.90 -28.23 -23.59
C PRO A 41 -20.71 -27.96 -25.09
N LYS A 42 -21.53 -27.07 -25.67
CA LYS A 42 -21.43 -26.68 -27.09
C LYS A 42 -19.99 -26.26 -27.41
N GLY A 43 -19.29 -27.08 -28.21
CA GLY A 43 -17.91 -26.83 -28.65
C GLY A 43 -16.89 -27.92 -28.29
N GLN A 44 -17.25 -28.94 -27.50
CA GLN A 44 -16.38 -30.10 -27.27
C GLN A 44 -16.79 -31.25 -28.19
N VAL A 45 -15.92 -31.55 -29.17
CA VAL A 45 -15.95 -32.80 -29.93
C VAL A 45 -15.01 -33.75 -29.20
N TYR A 46 -15.54 -34.87 -28.68
CA TYR A 46 -14.67 -35.99 -28.32
C TYR A 46 -14.21 -36.62 -29.63
N VAL A 47 -12.97 -36.33 -30.02
CA VAL A 47 -12.26 -37.16 -30.98
C VAL A 47 -11.97 -38.47 -30.25
N MET A 48 -12.31 -39.60 -30.88
CA MET A 48 -11.95 -40.92 -30.38
C MET A 48 -10.44 -40.94 -30.07
N ASP A 49 -10.07 -41.59 -28.96
CA ASP A 49 -8.74 -41.61 -28.31
C ASP A 49 -7.56 -42.12 -29.19
N ASP A 50 -7.70 -42.18 -30.51
CA ASP A 50 -6.72 -42.70 -31.47
C ASP A 50 -5.67 -41.65 -31.92
N ASP A 51 -5.76 -40.38 -31.51
CA ASP A 51 -4.75 -39.34 -31.82
C ASP A 51 -3.70 -39.15 -30.69
N ASP A 52 -3.75 -40.02 -29.68
CA ASP A 52 -2.71 -40.16 -28.64
C ASP A 52 -1.60 -41.14 -29.07
N THR A 53 -1.58 -41.55 -30.34
CA THR A 53 -0.51 -42.41 -30.89
C THR A 53 0.83 -41.72 -30.71
N VAL A 54 1.69 -42.36 -29.94
CA VAL A 54 3.05 -41.89 -29.71
C VAL A 54 3.86 -41.97 -31.00
N ASP A 55 4.76 -41.02 -31.21
CA ASP A 55 5.70 -41.03 -32.34
C ASP A 55 6.75 -42.15 -32.19
N GLU A 56 7.68 -42.24 -33.15
CA GLU A 56 8.79 -43.20 -33.13
C GLU A 56 9.70 -43.07 -31.89
N HIS A 57 9.62 -41.94 -31.20
CA HIS A 57 10.36 -41.63 -29.99
C HIS A 57 9.52 -41.78 -28.71
N GLY A 58 8.25 -42.19 -28.84
CA GLY A 58 7.34 -42.36 -27.73
C GLY A 58 6.59 -41.09 -27.31
N PHE A 59 6.77 -39.94 -27.97
CA PHE A 59 6.10 -38.70 -27.58
C PHE A 59 4.69 -38.61 -28.13
N LYS A 60 3.76 -38.10 -27.31
CA LYS A 60 2.42 -37.74 -27.82
C LYS A 60 2.51 -36.49 -28.70
N PRO A 61 1.61 -36.32 -29.69
CA PRO A 61 1.61 -35.14 -30.55
C PRO A 61 1.59 -33.81 -29.78
N LEU A 62 0.86 -33.75 -28.65
CA LEU A 62 0.80 -32.56 -27.80
C LEU A 62 2.13 -32.26 -27.08
N GLU A 63 2.86 -33.29 -26.67
CA GLU A 63 4.17 -33.14 -26.03
C GLU A 63 5.21 -32.64 -27.03
N ARG A 64 5.18 -33.20 -28.24
CA ARG A 64 6.03 -32.78 -29.35
C ARG A 64 5.78 -31.32 -29.73
N ALA A 65 4.52 -30.94 -29.93
CA ALA A 65 4.14 -29.57 -30.24
C ALA A 65 4.52 -28.58 -29.12
N ALA A 66 4.42 -29.01 -27.85
CA ALA A 66 4.84 -28.21 -26.70
C ALA A 66 6.37 -28.00 -26.67
N SER A 67 7.14 -29.04 -27.04
CA SER A 67 8.61 -29.00 -27.10
C SER A 67 9.11 -28.15 -28.28
N ASP A 68 8.47 -28.24 -29.45
CA ASP A 68 8.91 -27.58 -30.69
C ASP A 68 8.50 -26.09 -30.77
N GLU A 69 8.05 -25.48 -29.67
CA GLU A 69 7.56 -24.07 -29.62
C GLU A 69 6.36 -23.78 -30.53
N ASN A 70 5.65 -24.81 -30.99
CA ASN A 70 4.57 -24.65 -31.97
C ASN A 70 3.22 -24.30 -31.31
N LEU A 71 3.08 -23.04 -30.90
CA LEU A 71 1.88 -22.52 -30.23
C LEU A 71 0.57 -22.77 -31.04
N ALA A 72 0.65 -22.68 -32.36
CA ALA A 72 -0.51 -22.87 -33.24
C ALA A 72 -0.99 -24.32 -33.21
N GLU A 73 -0.05 -25.26 -33.25
CA GLU A 73 -0.33 -26.69 -33.18
C GLU A 73 -0.81 -27.11 -31.79
N VAL A 74 -0.19 -26.61 -30.72
CA VAL A 74 -0.68 -26.83 -29.33
C VAL A 74 -2.14 -26.39 -29.21
N LYS A 75 -2.49 -25.20 -29.70
CA LYS A 75 -3.89 -24.72 -29.68
C LYS A 75 -4.81 -25.58 -30.53
N LYS A 76 -4.35 -26.06 -31.69
CA LYS A 76 -5.11 -26.95 -32.58
C LYS A 76 -5.39 -28.29 -31.88
N LEU A 77 -4.38 -28.90 -31.27
CA LEU A 77 -4.48 -30.17 -30.55
C LEU A 77 -5.37 -30.06 -29.32
N LEU A 78 -5.23 -28.99 -28.52
CA LEU A 78 -6.12 -28.74 -27.38
C LEU A 78 -7.59 -28.54 -27.82
N ARG A 79 -7.83 -27.86 -28.95
CA ARG A 79 -9.18 -27.72 -29.52
C ARG A 79 -9.74 -29.04 -30.07
N ALA A 80 -8.86 -29.92 -30.54
CA ALA A 80 -9.22 -31.27 -30.96
C ALA A 80 -9.47 -32.22 -29.78
N GLY A 81 -9.28 -31.77 -28.54
CA GLY A 81 -9.54 -32.57 -27.34
C GLY A 81 -8.34 -33.35 -26.82
N ALA A 82 -7.11 -33.00 -27.24
CA ALA A 82 -5.90 -33.63 -26.70
C ALA A 82 -5.84 -33.53 -25.16
N ASN A 83 -5.55 -34.66 -24.51
CA ASN A 83 -5.67 -34.78 -23.06
C ASN A 83 -4.39 -34.29 -22.35
N THR A 84 -4.51 -33.22 -21.55
CA THR A 84 -3.40 -32.69 -20.76
C THR A 84 -3.18 -33.40 -19.42
N LEU A 85 -4.11 -34.28 -19.02
CA LEU A 85 -4.16 -34.90 -17.69
C LEU A 85 -3.56 -36.31 -17.65
N ILE A 86 -3.19 -36.88 -18.80
CA ILE A 86 -2.59 -38.21 -18.87
C ILE A 86 -1.07 -38.03 -18.91
N PRO A 87 -0.35 -38.39 -17.83
CA PRO A 87 1.11 -38.31 -17.83
C PRO A 87 1.71 -39.44 -18.66
N HIS A 88 2.72 -39.12 -19.47
CA HIS A 88 3.58 -40.06 -20.16
C HIS A 88 4.88 -40.24 -19.36
N HIS A 89 5.21 -41.47 -18.94
CA HIS A 89 6.32 -41.76 -18.01
C HIS A 89 6.31 -40.95 -16.69
N GLY A 90 5.13 -40.50 -16.25
CA GLY A 90 4.97 -39.63 -15.07
C GLY A 90 5.22 -38.14 -15.36
N LEU A 91 5.49 -37.78 -16.62
CA LEU A 91 5.55 -36.39 -17.08
C LEU A 91 4.25 -36.01 -17.77
N PHE A 92 3.68 -34.89 -17.36
CA PHE A 92 2.59 -34.23 -18.08
C PHE A 92 3.12 -33.38 -19.25
N PRO A 93 2.26 -33.06 -20.25
CA PRO A 93 2.63 -32.22 -21.38
C PRO A 93 3.28 -30.86 -21.01
N TYR A 94 2.93 -30.29 -19.86
CA TYR A 94 3.51 -29.03 -19.39
C TYR A 94 5.00 -29.11 -19.04
N HIS A 95 5.57 -30.29 -18.80
CA HIS A 95 7.00 -30.41 -18.56
C HIS A 95 7.81 -30.20 -19.85
N PHE A 96 7.19 -30.44 -21.00
CA PHE A 96 7.78 -30.23 -22.32
C PHE A 96 7.53 -28.82 -22.85
N ALA A 97 6.88 -27.95 -22.08
CA ALA A 97 6.62 -26.59 -22.51
C ALA A 97 7.92 -25.80 -22.66
N SER A 98 8.17 -25.35 -23.89
CA SER A 98 9.31 -24.53 -24.25
C SER A 98 9.18 -23.06 -23.88
N ASN A 99 7.97 -22.56 -23.59
CA ASN A 99 7.79 -21.20 -23.10
C ASN A 99 6.60 -21.08 -22.14
N TYR A 100 6.52 -19.94 -21.45
CA TYR A 100 5.47 -19.69 -20.45
C TYR A 100 4.05 -19.69 -21.05
N GLU A 101 3.88 -19.27 -22.31
CA GLU A 101 2.56 -19.25 -22.95
C GLU A 101 2.04 -20.65 -23.22
N ILE A 102 2.89 -21.52 -23.78
CA ILE A 102 2.58 -22.95 -23.98
C ILE A 102 2.34 -23.59 -22.63
N PHE A 103 3.22 -23.37 -21.64
CA PHE A 103 3.09 -23.88 -20.28
C PHE A 103 1.70 -23.56 -19.72
N LYS A 104 1.28 -22.29 -19.77
CA LYS A 104 -0.03 -21.85 -19.30
C LYS A 104 -1.20 -22.51 -20.04
N LEU A 105 -1.05 -22.76 -21.34
CA LEU A 105 -2.08 -23.43 -22.14
C LEU A 105 -2.22 -24.92 -21.81
N VAL A 106 -1.13 -25.61 -21.48
CA VAL A 106 -1.20 -27.04 -21.13
C VAL A 106 -1.40 -27.31 -19.64
N THR A 107 -1.18 -26.32 -18.76
CA THR A 107 -1.55 -26.35 -17.34
C THR A 107 -2.97 -25.86 -17.07
N HIS A 108 -3.97 -26.28 -17.85
CA HIS A 108 -5.35 -25.94 -17.54
C HIS A 108 -5.84 -26.68 -16.29
N PRO A 109 -6.79 -26.10 -15.52
CA PRO A 109 -7.43 -26.79 -14.41
C PRO A 109 -7.93 -28.19 -14.82
N PRO A 110 -7.75 -29.22 -13.99
CA PRO A 110 -7.42 -29.17 -12.55
C PRO A 110 -5.92 -29.15 -12.19
N ILE A 111 -4.99 -29.08 -13.14
CA ILE A 111 -3.55 -29.16 -12.82
C ILE A 111 -3.10 -27.87 -12.14
N GLU A 112 -2.53 -28.00 -10.93
CA GLU A 112 -1.88 -26.89 -10.25
C GLU A 112 -0.46 -26.69 -10.81
N TRP A 113 -0.19 -25.51 -11.40
CA TRP A 113 1.12 -25.19 -11.98
C TRP A 113 2.27 -25.31 -10.97
N ARG A 114 2.00 -25.08 -9.67
CA ARG A 114 2.98 -25.25 -8.58
C ARG A 114 3.44 -26.70 -8.43
N ALA A 115 2.63 -27.66 -8.87
CA ALA A 115 2.97 -29.07 -8.83
C ALA A 115 4.09 -29.46 -9.81
N TYR A 116 4.52 -28.56 -10.73
CA TYR A 116 5.58 -28.84 -11.71
C TYR A 116 6.80 -29.54 -11.11
N MET A 117 7.38 -28.96 -10.06
CA MET A 117 8.58 -29.50 -9.43
C MET A 117 8.32 -30.84 -8.76
N LEU A 118 7.14 -30.98 -8.17
CA LEU A 118 6.73 -32.17 -7.45
C LEU A 118 6.46 -33.34 -8.40
N THR A 119 5.79 -33.10 -9.53
CA THR A 119 5.53 -34.11 -10.57
C THR A 119 6.81 -34.48 -11.30
N LEU A 120 7.70 -33.51 -11.57
CA LEU A 120 9.01 -33.78 -12.16
C LEU A 120 9.85 -34.68 -11.24
N ALA A 121 9.88 -34.38 -9.94
CA ALA A 121 10.59 -35.20 -8.95
C ALA A 121 10.04 -36.63 -8.87
N ARG A 122 8.71 -36.81 -8.96
CA ARG A 122 8.03 -38.11 -8.95
C ARG A 122 8.20 -38.93 -10.23
N SER A 123 8.49 -38.28 -11.36
CA SER A 123 8.62 -38.96 -12.64
C SER A 123 9.72 -40.03 -12.62
N ASN A 124 9.55 -41.05 -13.47
CA ASN A 124 10.53 -42.14 -13.63
C ASN A 124 11.67 -41.81 -14.60
N VAL A 125 11.80 -40.52 -14.94
CA VAL A 125 12.79 -40.00 -15.87
C VAL A 125 14.18 -40.03 -15.24
N ALA A 126 15.22 -40.23 -16.07
CA ALA A 126 16.60 -40.17 -15.60
C ALA A 126 16.93 -38.81 -14.96
N GLU A 127 17.78 -38.83 -13.93
CA GLU A 127 18.16 -37.63 -13.17
C GLU A 127 18.73 -36.53 -14.09
N THR A 128 19.53 -36.90 -15.09
CA THR A 128 20.10 -35.97 -16.09
C THR A 128 19.03 -35.20 -16.84
N ASN A 129 17.99 -35.90 -17.31
CA ASN A 129 16.91 -35.30 -18.06
C ASN A 129 16.07 -34.39 -17.16
N LYS A 130 15.85 -34.75 -15.89
CA LYS A 130 15.19 -33.87 -14.92
C LYS A 130 15.96 -32.55 -14.73
N ILE A 131 17.29 -32.61 -14.67
CA ILE A 131 18.17 -31.44 -14.55
C ILE A 131 18.09 -30.57 -15.81
N GLU A 132 18.08 -31.17 -16.99
CA GLU A 132 17.92 -30.46 -18.27
C GLU A 132 16.56 -29.76 -18.36
N MET A 133 15.48 -30.46 -18.02
CA MET A 133 14.13 -29.88 -17.99
C MET A 133 14.02 -28.74 -16.98
N LEU A 134 14.69 -28.86 -15.83
CA LEU A 134 14.75 -27.80 -14.83
C LEU A 134 15.50 -26.57 -15.36
N ALA A 135 16.60 -26.78 -16.07
CA ALA A 135 17.36 -25.70 -16.71
C ALA A 135 16.55 -25.02 -17.83
N ALA A 136 15.88 -25.80 -18.68
CA ALA A 136 15.00 -25.30 -19.74
C ALA A 136 13.85 -24.46 -19.14
N ALA A 137 13.14 -24.99 -18.14
CA ALA A 137 12.06 -24.26 -17.48
C ALA A 137 12.53 -22.93 -16.89
N ARG A 138 13.75 -22.91 -16.32
CA ARG A 138 14.37 -21.69 -15.79
C ARG A 138 14.69 -20.67 -16.87
N MET A 139 15.29 -21.10 -17.99
CA MET A 139 15.59 -20.22 -19.14
C MET A 139 14.32 -19.62 -19.72
N ASN A 140 13.23 -20.40 -19.71
CA ASN A 140 11.93 -20.03 -20.28
C ASN A 140 11.02 -19.28 -19.30
N SER A 141 11.55 -18.85 -18.16
CA SER A 141 10.82 -18.11 -17.11
C SER A 141 9.55 -18.83 -16.62
N ILE A 142 9.54 -20.16 -16.65
CA ILE A 142 8.46 -20.96 -16.06
C ILE A 142 8.55 -20.82 -14.54
N PRO A 143 7.44 -20.51 -13.84
CA PRO A 143 7.47 -20.35 -12.40
C PRO A 143 7.67 -21.71 -11.72
N LEU A 144 8.76 -21.82 -10.96
CA LEU A 144 9.14 -23.03 -10.23
C LEU A 144 8.88 -22.83 -8.75
N ASP A 145 8.08 -23.70 -8.15
CA ASP A 145 7.84 -23.71 -6.71
C ASP A 145 8.50 -24.96 -6.09
N PHE A 146 9.66 -24.76 -5.47
CA PHE A 146 10.44 -25.82 -4.84
C PHE A 146 9.88 -26.26 -3.48
N LEU A 147 9.00 -25.45 -2.87
CA LEU A 147 8.47 -25.68 -1.53
C LEU A 147 7.02 -26.16 -1.56
N PHE A 148 6.41 -26.24 -2.74
CA PHE A 148 5.09 -26.83 -2.92
C PHE A 148 5.09 -28.29 -2.48
N SER A 149 4.17 -28.63 -1.59
CA SER A 149 3.99 -29.96 -1.01
C SER A 149 2.66 -30.57 -1.45
N ASP A 150 2.61 -31.90 -1.52
CA ASP A 150 1.34 -32.60 -1.69
C ASP A 150 0.50 -32.62 -0.39
N ASN A 151 -0.62 -33.35 -0.45
CA ASN A 151 -1.49 -33.61 0.69
C ASN A 151 -0.81 -34.35 1.85
N ASN A 152 0.35 -34.98 1.62
CA ASN A 152 1.14 -35.66 2.64
C ASN A 152 2.22 -34.74 3.24
N GLY A 153 2.31 -33.48 2.78
CA GLY A 153 3.35 -32.54 3.19
C GLY A 153 4.71 -32.77 2.51
N VAL A 154 4.78 -33.67 1.51
CA VAL A 154 6.05 -34.03 0.87
C VAL A 154 6.32 -33.11 -0.32
N ASN A 155 7.47 -32.44 -0.32
CA ASN A 155 7.92 -31.54 -1.39
C ASN A 155 8.90 -32.21 -2.38
N CYS A 156 9.28 -31.51 -3.45
CA CYS A 156 10.15 -32.06 -4.48
C CYS A 156 11.57 -32.41 -3.97
N LEU A 157 12.09 -31.67 -2.98
CA LEU A 157 13.41 -31.91 -2.40
C LEU A 157 13.44 -33.20 -1.59
N GLU A 158 12.37 -33.45 -0.81
CA GLU A 158 12.21 -34.68 -0.04
C GLU A 158 12.08 -35.91 -0.94
N ILE A 159 11.32 -35.81 -2.05
CA ILE A 159 11.21 -36.90 -3.02
C ILE A 159 12.57 -37.19 -3.69
N ALA A 160 13.29 -36.16 -4.08
CA ALA A 160 14.63 -36.31 -4.64
C ALA A 160 15.59 -36.99 -3.65
N ALA A 161 15.51 -36.64 -2.37
CA ALA A 161 16.28 -37.29 -1.31
C ALA A 161 15.89 -38.76 -1.12
N GLN A 162 14.60 -39.07 -1.08
CA GLN A 162 14.10 -40.46 -0.97
C GLN A 162 14.55 -41.35 -2.12
N ARG A 163 14.69 -40.78 -3.33
CA ARG A 163 15.16 -41.48 -4.54
C ARG A 163 16.69 -41.49 -4.70
N ALA A 164 17.43 -40.91 -3.76
CA ALA A 164 18.89 -40.70 -3.86
C ALA A 164 19.34 -39.89 -5.10
N GLU A 165 18.48 -38.99 -5.60
CA GLU A 165 18.76 -38.08 -6.71
C GLU A 165 19.49 -36.81 -6.20
N SER A 166 20.75 -37.01 -5.80
CA SER A 166 21.57 -35.97 -5.15
C SER A 166 21.93 -34.78 -6.06
N ARG A 167 22.11 -34.99 -7.37
CA ARG A 167 22.46 -33.92 -8.32
C ARG A 167 21.24 -33.07 -8.62
N PHE A 168 20.08 -33.71 -8.80
CA PHE A 168 18.81 -33.01 -9.01
C PHE A 168 18.42 -32.18 -7.79
N SER A 169 18.48 -32.74 -6.58
CA SER A 169 18.21 -32.01 -5.34
C SER A 169 19.17 -30.83 -5.14
N SER A 170 20.48 -31.04 -5.35
CA SER A 170 21.49 -29.98 -5.30
C SER A 170 21.18 -28.84 -6.28
N ARG A 171 20.75 -29.17 -7.51
CA ARG A 171 20.38 -28.16 -8.51
C ARG A 171 19.14 -27.37 -8.10
N CYS A 172 18.14 -28.04 -7.54
CA CYS A 172 16.94 -27.38 -7.01
C CYS A 172 17.28 -26.40 -5.89
N VAL A 173 18.08 -26.82 -4.89
CA VAL A 173 18.51 -25.96 -3.79
C VAL A 173 19.29 -24.76 -4.29
N MET A 174 20.19 -24.96 -5.26
CA MET A 174 20.97 -23.85 -5.84
C MET A 174 20.06 -22.80 -6.50
N TYR A 175 19.05 -23.20 -7.26
CA TYR A 175 18.10 -22.25 -7.87
C TYR A 175 17.21 -21.56 -6.82
N LEU A 176 16.75 -22.30 -5.80
CA LEU A 176 16.00 -21.73 -4.69
C LEU A 176 16.81 -20.65 -3.95
N MET A 177 18.09 -20.92 -3.66
CA MET A 177 18.99 -19.96 -3.02
C MET A 177 19.19 -18.71 -3.89
N GLN A 178 19.37 -18.87 -5.21
CA GLN A 178 19.47 -17.73 -6.13
C GLN A 178 18.21 -16.86 -6.13
N ASP A 179 17.02 -17.46 -6.06
CA ASP A 179 15.75 -16.73 -5.97
C ASP A 179 15.60 -15.99 -4.65
N ILE A 180 15.98 -16.62 -3.53
CA ILE A 180 16.02 -16.00 -2.21
C ILE A 180 16.98 -14.80 -2.20
N GLU A 181 18.20 -14.97 -2.71
CA GLU A 181 19.19 -13.90 -2.80
C GLU A 181 18.71 -12.74 -3.68
N LYS A 182 18.13 -13.03 -4.85
CA LYS A 182 17.58 -12.01 -5.75
C LYS A 182 16.46 -11.22 -5.07
N SER A 183 15.55 -11.93 -4.38
CA SER A 183 14.45 -11.32 -3.62
C SER A 183 14.98 -10.47 -2.46
N GLN A 184 16.00 -10.93 -1.73
CA GLN A 184 16.65 -10.17 -0.66
C GLN A 184 17.35 -8.92 -1.19
N LYS A 185 18.11 -9.02 -2.29
CA LYS A 185 18.76 -7.87 -2.95
C LYS A 185 17.73 -6.84 -3.41
N GLN A 186 16.61 -7.27 -3.97
CA GLN A 186 15.51 -6.37 -4.35
C GLN A 186 14.92 -5.66 -3.12
N LYS A 187 14.63 -6.40 -2.04
CA LYS A 187 14.13 -5.80 -0.79
C LYS A 187 15.11 -4.80 -0.20
N GLN A 188 16.41 -5.13 -0.18
CA GLN A 188 17.46 -4.21 0.27
C GLN A 188 17.54 -2.95 -0.60
N SER A 189 17.47 -3.10 -1.93
CA SER A 189 17.43 -1.96 -2.86
C SER A 189 16.22 -1.06 -2.61
N ASN A 190 15.02 -1.63 -2.42
CA ASN A 190 13.81 -0.88 -2.12
C ASN A 190 13.93 -0.12 -0.78
N VAL A 191 14.48 -0.77 0.26
CA VAL A 191 14.72 -0.13 1.57
C VAL A 191 15.72 1.02 1.45
N MET A 192 16.81 0.84 0.71
CA MET A 192 17.80 1.90 0.47
C MET A 192 17.21 3.09 -0.29
N SER A 193 16.40 2.84 -1.32
CA SER A 193 15.69 3.90 -2.05
C SER A 193 14.73 4.66 -1.14
N ARG A 194 13.96 3.95 -0.29
CA ARG A 194 13.06 4.58 0.68
C ARG A 194 13.82 5.38 1.74
N MET A 195 14.98 4.90 2.19
CA MET A 195 15.83 5.61 3.14
C MET A 195 16.33 6.95 2.56
N ARG A 196 16.76 6.97 1.29
CA ARG A 196 17.18 8.20 0.61
C ARG A 196 16.04 9.21 0.47
N GLU A 197 14.84 8.73 0.14
CA GLU A 197 13.64 9.57 0.07
C GLU A 197 13.32 10.19 1.44
N LEU A 198 13.36 9.40 2.52
CA LEU A 198 13.15 9.91 3.88
C LEU A 198 14.22 10.92 4.29
N GLN A 199 15.48 10.72 3.90
CA GLN A 199 16.55 11.69 4.14
C GLN A 199 16.30 13.00 3.39
N ALA A 200 15.86 12.94 2.12
CA ALA A 200 15.50 14.13 1.34
C ALA A 200 14.34 14.89 2.00
N ASN A 201 13.26 14.20 2.36
CA ASN A 201 12.11 14.81 3.04
C ASN A 201 12.49 15.42 4.40
N ASN A 202 13.40 14.78 5.14
CA ASN A 202 13.90 15.33 6.40
C ASN A 202 14.73 16.61 6.18
N ASN A 203 15.52 16.67 5.10
CA ASN A 203 16.25 17.89 4.75
C ASN A 203 15.30 19.03 4.34
N GLU A 204 14.24 18.73 3.57
CA GLU A 204 13.20 19.71 3.22
C GLU A 204 12.47 20.25 4.46
N LEU A 205 12.11 19.36 5.40
CA LEU A 205 11.51 19.76 6.67
C LEU A 205 12.43 20.67 7.48
N ASN A 206 13.73 20.37 7.51
CA ASN A 206 14.72 21.23 8.19
C ASN A 206 14.79 22.62 7.53
N MET A 207 14.83 22.69 6.20
CA MET A 207 14.81 23.98 5.48
C MET A 207 13.54 24.78 5.76
N MET A 208 12.37 24.14 5.75
CA MET A 208 11.10 24.81 6.08
C MET A 208 11.08 25.32 7.53
N ASN A 209 11.65 24.56 8.46
CA ASN A 209 11.75 24.98 9.85
C ASN A 209 12.70 26.18 10.02
N GLU A 210 13.83 26.21 9.30
CA GLU A 210 14.72 27.37 9.23
C GLU A 210 14.02 28.60 8.66
N GLU A 211 13.21 28.45 7.61
CA GLU A 211 12.40 29.56 7.08
C GLU A 211 11.38 30.09 8.09
N LEU A 212 10.68 29.20 8.79
CA LEU A 212 9.70 29.58 9.81
C LEU A 212 10.37 30.34 10.96
N THR A 213 11.50 29.84 11.46
CA THR A 213 12.24 30.54 12.52
C THR A 213 12.72 31.92 12.05
N LYS A 214 13.16 32.05 10.79
CA LYS A 214 13.51 33.36 10.21
C LYS A 214 12.30 34.30 10.18
N ARG A 215 11.15 33.85 9.66
CA ARG A 215 9.91 34.65 9.63
C ARG A 215 9.48 35.10 11.02
N ASP A 216 9.56 34.22 12.02
CA ASP A 216 9.25 34.55 13.40
C ASP A 216 10.19 35.62 13.96
N THR A 217 11.50 35.53 13.69
CA THR A 217 12.45 36.57 14.13
C THR A 217 12.20 37.91 13.47
N ASP A 218 11.81 37.93 12.19
CA ASP A 218 11.51 39.17 11.46
C ASP A 218 10.19 39.80 11.92
N LEU A 219 9.17 38.99 12.20
CA LEU A 219 7.93 39.45 12.81
C LEU A 219 8.16 40.05 14.20
N LYS A 220 8.97 39.39 15.04
CA LYS A 220 9.38 39.92 16.35
C LYS A 220 10.10 41.26 16.23
N LYS A 221 11.04 41.40 15.29
CA LYS A 221 11.72 42.67 15.02
C LYS A 221 10.76 43.76 14.55
N LYS A 222 9.83 43.44 13.64
CA LYS A 222 8.84 44.40 13.13
C LYS A 222 7.90 44.88 14.24
N TRP A 223 7.46 43.97 15.10
CA TRP A 223 6.61 44.30 16.24
C TRP A 223 7.36 45.17 17.26
N LEU A 224 8.62 44.84 17.57
CA LEU A 224 9.45 45.63 18.48
C LEU A 224 9.70 47.06 17.96
N ARG A 225 9.86 47.25 16.64
CA ARG A 225 9.96 48.58 16.03
C ARG A 225 8.67 49.38 16.22
N LYS A 226 7.52 48.82 15.84
CA LYS A 226 6.21 49.45 16.04
C LYS A 226 5.96 49.84 17.49
N PHE A 227 6.35 48.97 18.43
CA PHE A 227 6.22 49.26 19.85
C PHE A 227 7.07 50.45 20.28
N LYS A 228 8.34 50.51 19.87
CA LYS A 228 9.23 51.65 20.16
C LYS A 228 8.74 52.95 19.53
N ASP A 229 8.24 52.89 18.30
CA ASP A 229 7.69 54.06 17.60
C ASP A 229 6.49 54.62 18.38
N ARG A 230 5.56 53.75 18.83
CA ARG A 230 4.43 54.15 19.66
C ARG A 230 4.85 54.70 21.03
N GLU A 231 5.87 54.10 21.66
CA GLU A 231 6.42 54.59 22.91
C GLU A 231 6.98 56.02 22.76
N ASN A 232 7.62 56.32 21.62
CA ASN A 232 8.13 57.64 21.32
C ASN A 232 7.01 58.65 21.03
N GLU A 233 5.96 58.25 20.31
CA GLU A 233 4.74 59.07 20.09
C GLU A 233 4.11 59.48 21.43
N ILE A 234 3.89 58.53 22.33
CA ILE A 234 3.32 58.79 23.66
C ILE A 234 4.21 59.73 24.47
N LYS A 235 5.54 59.58 24.40
CA LYS A 235 6.47 60.50 25.08
C LYS A 235 6.36 61.92 24.53
N GLU A 236 6.20 62.08 23.22
CA GLU A 236 6.07 63.39 22.58
C GLU A 236 4.72 64.05 22.89
N GLU A 237 3.62 63.30 22.83
CA GLU A 237 2.28 63.76 23.27
C GLU A 237 2.31 64.24 24.73
N ASN A 238 2.96 63.49 25.62
CA ASN A 238 3.15 63.89 27.01
C ASN A 238 3.96 65.18 27.18
N ARG A 239 4.97 65.43 26.33
CA ARG A 239 5.73 66.69 26.35
C ARG A 239 4.84 67.87 25.92
N LYS A 240 4.02 67.70 24.88
CA LYS A 240 3.07 68.72 24.41
C LYS A 240 2.05 69.07 25.48
N HIS A 241 1.40 68.07 26.09
CA HIS A 241 0.46 68.30 27.19
C HIS A 241 1.11 69.01 28.38
N LYS A 242 2.36 68.66 28.72
CA LYS A 242 3.09 69.35 29.81
C LYS A 242 3.26 70.85 29.53
N ILE A 243 3.58 71.22 28.29
CA ILE A 243 3.73 72.62 27.88
C ILE A 243 2.37 73.34 27.93
N GLU A 244 1.31 72.68 27.47
CA GLU A 244 -0.05 73.26 27.43
C GLU A 244 -0.61 73.50 28.84
N VAL A 245 -0.47 72.52 29.75
CA VAL A 245 -0.81 72.68 31.16
C VAL A 245 -0.04 73.84 31.79
N GLN A 246 1.24 74.01 31.45
CA GLN A 246 2.05 75.11 31.98
C GLN A 246 1.56 76.48 31.46
N LYS A 247 1.21 76.59 30.18
CA LYS A 247 0.59 77.81 29.61
C LYS A 247 -0.74 78.16 30.28
N LEU A 248 -1.59 77.15 30.55
CA LEU A 248 -2.87 77.37 31.23
C LEU A 248 -2.67 77.88 32.66
N LYS A 249 -1.71 77.32 33.40
CA LYS A 249 -1.35 77.79 34.74
C LYS A 249 -0.93 79.26 34.74
N GLU A 250 -0.08 79.67 33.80
CA GLU A 250 0.33 81.07 33.64
C GLU A 250 -0.85 82.00 33.29
N GLN A 251 -1.82 81.53 32.50
CA GLN A 251 -3.04 82.31 32.20
C GLN A 251 -3.94 82.49 33.42
N ILE A 252 -4.11 81.44 34.24
CA ILE A 252 -4.89 81.50 35.49
C ILE A 252 -4.25 82.51 36.45
N GLU A 253 -2.93 82.46 36.63
CA GLU A 253 -2.19 83.36 37.53
C GLU A 253 -2.31 84.84 37.11
N LYS A 254 -2.26 85.11 35.80
CA LYS A 254 -2.52 86.46 35.24
C LYS A 254 -3.96 86.94 35.44
N LYS A 255 -4.95 86.04 35.38
CA LYS A 255 -6.36 86.41 35.63
C LYS A 255 -6.65 86.64 37.12
N ASN A 256 -6.07 85.84 38.01
CA ASN A 256 -6.27 85.99 39.46
C ASN A 256 -5.65 87.27 40.04
N SER A 257 -4.76 87.94 39.29
CA SER A 257 -4.23 89.27 39.65
C SER A 257 -5.12 90.44 39.20
N GLN A 258 -6.26 90.19 38.55
CA GLN A 258 -7.31 91.16 38.20
C GLN A 258 -8.65 90.74 38.83
N GLU A 259 -9.07 91.36 39.94
CA GLU A 259 -10.41 91.14 40.54
C GLU A 259 -11.52 91.99 39.88
N PRO A 260 -12.83 91.61 39.98
CA PRO A 260 -13.40 90.32 40.34
C PRO A 260 -14.20 89.74 39.14
N TYR A 261 -13.86 88.55 38.67
CA TYR A 261 -14.73 87.75 37.79
C TYR A 261 -14.57 86.26 38.12
N ASN A 262 -15.47 85.75 38.96
CA ASN A 262 -15.43 84.39 39.53
C ASN A 262 -15.81 83.26 38.55
N GLU A 263 -16.39 83.55 37.39
CA GLU A 263 -16.96 82.51 36.51
C GLU A 263 -16.00 81.94 35.46
N LYS A 264 -15.01 82.73 34.99
CA LYS A 264 -14.04 82.27 33.99
C LYS A 264 -12.82 81.55 34.58
N VAL A 265 -12.64 81.64 35.90
CA VAL A 265 -11.56 80.95 36.62
C VAL A 265 -11.95 79.51 36.86
N THR A 266 -13.20 79.26 37.26
CA THR A 266 -13.76 77.92 37.44
C THR A 266 -13.75 77.09 36.15
N GLU A 267 -14.10 77.67 34.98
CA GLU A 267 -14.00 76.96 33.70
C GLU A 267 -12.56 76.53 33.35
N LEU A 268 -11.56 77.33 33.72
CA LEU A 268 -10.15 77.00 33.49
C LEU A 268 -9.66 75.90 34.44
N GLU A 269 -10.11 75.90 35.70
CA GLU A 269 -9.81 74.85 36.68
C GLU A 269 -10.43 73.51 36.27
N ASP A 270 -11.66 73.51 35.75
CA ASP A 270 -12.32 72.31 35.21
C ASP A 270 -11.59 71.75 33.97
N MET A 271 -11.05 72.60 33.09
CA MET A 271 -10.23 72.13 31.97
C MET A 271 -8.89 71.54 32.43
N VAL A 272 -8.25 72.12 33.45
CA VAL A 272 -6.99 71.59 34.00
C VAL A 272 -7.20 70.21 34.64
N THR A 273 -8.26 70.06 35.44
CA THR A 273 -8.59 68.76 36.07
C THR A 273 -8.92 67.70 35.02
N LYS A 274 -9.64 68.05 33.95
CA LYS A 274 -9.93 67.13 32.84
C LYS A 274 -8.64 66.65 32.15
N LEU A 275 -7.70 67.54 31.87
CA LEU A 275 -6.40 67.18 31.27
C LEU A 275 -5.55 66.31 32.22
N GLU A 276 -5.65 66.50 33.53
CA GLU A 276 -4.95 65.66 34.51
C GLU A 276 -5.54 64.25 34.62
N ILE A 277 -6.85 64.09 34.46
CA ILE A 277 -7.51 62.78 34.35
C ILE A 277 -7.04 62.06 33.08
N GLU A 278 -7.08 62.73 31.91
CA GLU A 278 -6.62 62.14 30.64
C GLU A 278 -5.14 61.70 30.72
N LYS A 279 -4.29 62.49 31.38
CA LYS A 279 -2.89 62.12 31.63
C LYS A 279 -2.75 60.86 32.50
N GLN A 280 -3.60 60.69 33.53
CA GLN A 280 -3.56 59.48 34.35
C GLN A 280 -4.03 58.24 33.57
N ASP A 281 -5.04 58.38 32.73
CA ASP A 281 -5.54 57.26 31.94
C ASP A 281 -4.54 56.82 30.87
N MET A 282 -3.88 57.76 30.18
CA MET A 282 -2.76 57.42 29.28
C MET A 282 -1.60 56.70 30.00
N LYS A 283 -1.33 57.05 31.27
CA LYS A 283 -0.31 56.36 32.06
C LYS A 283 -0.69 54.91 32.35
N LYS A 284 -1.97 54.64 32.68
CA LYS A 284 -2.47 53.28 32.90
C LYS A 284 -2.42 52.43 31.63
N GLU A 285 -2.77 53.00 30.48
CA GLU A 285 -2.66 52.31 29.19
C GLU A 285 -1.20 51.91 28.89
N LEU A 286 -0.24 52.79 29.21
CA LEU A 286 1.19 52.49 29.05
C LEU A 286 1.63 51.34 29.97
N GLU A 287 1.20 51.33 31.23
CA GLU A 287 1.54 50.27 32.19
C GLU A 287 0.94 48.92 31.77
N GLN A 288 -0.33 48.90 31.31
CA GLN A 288 -0.94 47.69 30.75
C GLN A 288 -0.21 47.18 29.50
N ALA A 289 0.19 48.07 28.59
CA ALA A 289 0.96 47.70 27.40
C ALA A 289 2.31 47.08 27.77
N GLN A 290 3.00 47.59 28.80
CA GLN A 290 4.25 47.04 29.31
C GLN A 290 4.05 45.66 29.96
N GLU A 291 2.94 45.43 30.66
CA GLU A 291 2.65 44.14 31.29
C GLU A 291 2.30 43.05 30.27
N CYS A 292 1.51 43.38 29.24
CA CYS A 292 1.29 42.48 28.10
C CYS A 292 2.60 42.04 27.43
N LEU A 293 3.61 42.93 27.39
CA LEU A 293 4.92 42.65 26.81
C LEU A 293 5.79 41.73 27.69
N LYS A 294 5.69 41.87 29.03
CA LYS A 294 6.36 40.97 29.99
C LYS A 294 5.77 39.56 29.97
N ASN A 295 4.46 39.43 29.78
CA ASN A 295 3.80 38.13 29.77
C ASN A 295 4.08 37.35 28.47
N THR A 296 4.08 38.03 27.33
CA THR A 296 4.44 37.42 26.04
C THR A 296 5.92 36.99 25.96
N THR A 297 6.84 37.66 26.67
CA THR A 297 8.25 37.26 26.71
C THR A 297 8.52 36.05 27.62
N LYS A 298 7.74 35.88 28.71
CA LYS A 298 7.83 34.71 29.61
C LYS A 298 7.33 33.41 28.96
N GLU A 299 6.25 33.47 28.18
CA GLU A 299 5.72 32.27 27.51
C GLU A 299 6.66 31.71 26.43
N VAL A 300 7.48 32.56 25.82
CA VAL A 300 8.47 32.15 24.80
C VAL A 300 9.68 31.43 25.42
N HIS A 301 10.06 31.74 26.66
CA HIS A 301 11.15 31.04 27.36
C HIS A 301 10.71 29.73 28.02
N GLY A 302 9.41 29.54 28.28
CA GLY A 302 8.86 28.30 28.86
C GLY A 302 8.69 27.13 27.89
N ARG A 303 8.77 27.34 26.57
CA ARG A 303 8.50 26.31 25.54
C ARG A 303 9.74 25.76 24.80
N HIS A 304 10.95 25.93 25.35
CA HIS A 304 12.16 25.27 24.83
C HIS A 304 12.69 24.14 25.73
N GLY A 305 11.86 23.65 26.66
CA GLY A 305 12.24 22.64 27.65
C GLY A 305 11.51 21.30 27.57
N PHE A 306 10.94 20.88 26.44
CA PHE A 306 10.39 19.50 26.33
C PHE A 306 10.56 18.91 24.94
N SER A 307 11.70 18.25 24.72
CA SER A 307 11.78 17.08 23.86
C SER A 307 13.09 16.34 24.14
N ASN A 308 13.03 15.35 25.05
CA ASN A 308 13.72 14.05 24.96
C ASN A 308 13.73 13.37 26.33
N ARG A 309 12.58 12.84 26.75
CA ARG A 309 12.52 11.67 27.64
C ARG A 309 11.13 11.04 27.59
N ALA A 310 10.93 10.17 26.61
CA ALA A 310 10.00 9.06 26.74
C ALA A 310 10.77 7.77 26.41
N ARG A 311 11.52 7.28 27.40
CA ARG A 311 11.86 5.86 27.48
C ARG A 311 10.56 5.13 27.83
N CYS A 312 9.88 4.55 26.85
CA CYS A 312 8.95 3.45 27.12
C CYS A 312 9.74 2.15 27.02
N ARG A 313 10.22 1.66 28.18
CA ARG A 313 10.34 0.23 28.43
C ARG A 313 9.09 -0.18 29.21
N CYS A 314 8.28 -1.05 28.64
CA CYS A 314 7.53 -2.05 29.39
C CYS A 314 7.20 -3.20 28.44
N SER A 315 7.97 -4.26 28.60
CA SER A 315 7.69 -5.59 28.09
C SER A 315 6.63 -6.24 28.98
N SER A 316 5.65 -6.90 28.33
CA SER A 316 4.99 -8.15 28.73
C SER A 316 4.27 -8.24 30.10
N LEU A 317 2.93 -8.41 30.07
CA LEU A 317 2.21 -9.66 30.41
C LEU A 317 0.71 -9.39 30.72
N ILE A 318 -0.15 -10.09 29.97
CA ILE A 318 -1.39 -10.78 30.38
C ILE A 318 -2.48 -9.99 31.13
N GLY A 319 -3.72 -10.03 30.60
CA GLY A 319 -4.91 -10.11 31.45
C GLY A 319 -6.13 -9.33 30.98
N SER A 320 -7.11 -10.04 30.43
CA SER A 320 -8.45 -9.61 30.06
C SER A 320 -9.19 -8.78 31.13
N ARG A 321 -9.98 -7.79 30.69
CA ARG A 321 -11.40 -7.59 31.08
C ARG A 321 -12.02 -6.40 30.35
N HIS A 322 -13.19 -6.66 29.77
CA HIS A 322 -14.17 -5.68 29.32
C HIS A 322 -14.58 -4.76 30.48
N CYS A 323 -14.56 -3.44 30.24
CA CYS A 323 -15.41 -2.49 30.95
C CYS A 323 -15.89 -1.42 29.97
N ALA A 324 -17.21 -1.25 29.97
CA ALA A 324 -17.99 -0.30 29.18
C ALA A 324 -17.60 1.16 29.45
N ARG A 325 -17.79 2.02 28.45
CA ARG A 325 -17.85 3.48 28.63
C ARG A 325 -19.24 4.02 28.31
N PRO A 326 -19.70 5.04 29.05
CA PRO A 326 -21.04 5.57 28.94
C PRO A 326 -21.19 6.54 27.78
N LYS A 327 -22.46 6.72 27.41
CA LYS A 327 -22.98 7.66 26.42
C LYS A 327 -22.88 9.08 26.96
N ASP A 328 -22.30 9.99 26.18
CA ASP A 328 -22.60 11.41 26.29
C ASP A 328 -23.27 11.87 24.99
N ALA A 329 -24.45 12.42 25.18
CA ALA A 329 -25.33 12.97 24.17
C ALA A 329 -25.25 14.50 24.17
N ASN A 330 -25.66 15.07 23.04
CA ASN A 330 -25.97 16.47 22.71
C ASN A 330 -24.77 17.25 22.14
N GLN A 331 -24.72 17.50 20.82
CA GLN A 331 -25.55 18.42 20.00
C GLN A 331 -25.52 19.85 20.56
N ALA A 332 -25.28 20.93 19.82
CA ALA A 332 -25.29 21.25 18.38
C ALA A 332 -24.23 22.38 18.16
N GLU A 333 -23.93 22.96 17.00
CA GLU A 333 -24.80 23.54 15.96
C GLU A 333 -23.90 24.15 14.84
N LEU A 334 -24.48 24.30 13.64
CA LEU A 334 -24.16 25.26 12.57
C LEU A 334 -22.82 25.14 11.78
N ALA A 335 -22.91 24.70 10.53
CA ALA A 335 -22.79 25.63 9.37
C ALA A 335 -23.00 24.90 8.03
N ALA A 336 -23.98 25.39 7.29
CA ALA A 336 -24.20 25.16 5.86
C ALA A 336 -23.23 26.02 5.01
N ASN A 337 -23.29 25.80 3.69
CA ASN A 337 -22.64 26.51 2.58
C ASN A 337 -21.19 26.16 2.23
N SER A 338 -21.00 25.41 1.14
CA SER A 338 -20.92 26.05 -0.18
C SER A 338 -20.78 25.02 -1.32
N LYS A 339 -21.62 25.22 -2.33
CA LYS A 339 -21.58 24.58 -3.65
C LYS A 339 -20.39 25.13 -4.45
N ASN A 340 -19.73 24.28 -5.23
CA ASN A 340 -19.52 24.41 -6.70
C ASN A 340 -18.13 23.97 -7.19
N LYS A 341 -18.17 23.18 -8.29
CA LYS A 341 -17.30 23.28 -9.49
C LYS A 341 -15.88 22.68 -9.34
N ILE A 342 -15.28 21.88 -10.24
CA ILE A 342 -15.47 21.61 -11.68
C ILE A 342 -14.90 20.22 -12.03
N PHE A 343 -15.62 19.45 -12.85
CA PHE A 343 -15.13 18.35 -13.69
C PHE A 343 -14.73 18.93 -15.07
N TYR A 344 -13.51 18.67 -15.56
CA TYR A 344 -13.14 18.61 -16.99
C TYR A 344 -11.90 17.70 -17.10
N PHE A 345 -11.98 16.51 -17.71
CA PHE A 345 -11.73 16.20 -19.13
C PHE A 345 -10.34 16.60 -19.65
N ILE A 346 -9.44 15.63 -19.85
CA ILE A 346 -8.54 15.58 -21.02
C ILE A 346 -8.43 14.11 -21.49
N LYS A 347 -8.81 13.89 -22.75
CA LYS A 347 -8.59 12.67 -23.53
C LYS A 347 -7.89 13.12 -24.82
N ARG A 348 -6.75 12.49 -25.13
CA ARG A 348 -6.07 12.32 -26.44
C ARG A 348 -5.85 13.53 -27.35
N GLY A 349 -4.56 13.83 -27.56
CA GLY A 349 -3.94 13.86 -28.89
C GLY A 349 -3.03 12.65 -29.00
#